data_AF-D7LVX4-F1
#
_entry.id   AF-D7LVX4-F1
#
_cell.length_a   1.000
_cell.length_b   1.000
_cell.length_c   1.000
_cell.angle_alpha   90.00
_cell.angle_beta   90.00
_cell.angle_gamma   90.00
#
_symmetry.space_group_name_H-M   'P 1'
#
loop_
_entity.id
_entity.type
_entity.pdbx_description
1 polymer ?
#
loop_
_entity_poly.entity_id
_entity_poly.type
_entity_poly.pdbx_seq_one_letter_code
_entity_poly.pdbx_strand_id
1 'polypeptide(L)'
;MASHRNLIMLVTLSLLMKVALSQNGVVMGKNIFKWEFFPKIFVYVSNDIEGRLDLHSSCIENGNTVSRYRGLILPGRSKEFVHFTKTFWGGNRYVCEFRFGGETQTHRFTIYRDSRDNIDKYQCRNCFWSIRRNGPCAFNSHTERYDICYAWDR
;
A
#
# COMPACT_ATOMS: atom_id res chain seq x y z
N MET A 1 -37.73 -17.36 16.81
CA MET A 1 -37.11 -16.56 15.73
C MET A 1 -35.58 -16.75 15.56
N ALA A 2 -34.90 -17.65 16.29
CA ALA A 2 -33.48 -17.96 16.05
C ALA A 2 -33.27 -19.10 15.01
N SER A 3 -34.17 -20.10 15.01
CA SER A 3 -34.10 -21.27 14.13
C SER A 3 -34.23 -20.91 12.64
N HIS A 4 -35.12 -19.98 12.30
CA HIS A 4 -35.32 -19.54 10.91
C HIS A 4 -34.11 -18.81 10.33
N ARG A 5 -33.40 -18.02 11.16
CA ARG A 5 -32.19 -17.29 10.75
C ARG A 5 -31.01 -18.23 10.52
N ASN A 6 -30.85 -19.23 11.38
CA ASN A 6 -29.82 -20.27 11.21
C ASN A 6 -30.11 -21.17 10.01
N LEU A 7 -31.39 -21.48 9.75
CA LEU A 7 -31.81 -22.23 8.57
C LEU A 7 -31.59 -21.43 7.28
N ILE A 8 -31.94 -20.14 7.26
CA ILE A 8 -31.67 -19.25 6.12
C ILE A 8 -30.16 -19.16 5.87
N MET A 9 -29.34 -19.01 6.91
CA MET A 9 -27.88 -18.97 6.80
C MET A 9 -27.28 -20.29 6.28
N LEU A 10 -27.81 -21.43 6.72
CA LEU A 10 -27.38 -22.75 6.23
C LEU A 10 -27.78 -22.98 4.77
N VAL A 11 -28.99 -22.55 4.41
CA VAL A 11 -29.51 -22.65 3.04
C VAL A 11 -28.69 -21.76 2.11
N THR A 12 -28.42 -20.49 2.48
CA THR A 12 -27.58 -19.59 1.66
C THR A 12 -26.14 -20.11 1.54
N LEU A 13 -25.53 -20.59 2.63
CA LEU A 13 -24.19 -21.16 2.58
C LEU A 13 -24.13 -22.42 1.70
N SER A 14 -25.15 -23.29 1.79
CA SER A 14 -25.23 -24.51 0.96
C SER A 14 -25.42 -24.19 -0.53
N LEU A 15 -26.19 -23.15 -0.86
CA LEU A 15 -26.38 -22.66 -2.23
C LEU A 15 -25.08 -22.07 -2.79
N LEU A 16 -24.37 -21.26 -2.00
CA LEU A 16 -23.08 -20.70 -2.41
C LEU A 16 -22.01 -21.78 -2.63
N MET A 17 -21.97 -22.81 -1.77
CA MET A 17 -21.05 -23.95 -1.95
C MET A 17 -21.38 -24.77 -3.20
N LYS A 18 -22.67 -24.99 -3.50
CA LYS A 18 -23.08 -25.68 -4.73
C LYS A 18 -22.73 -24.89 -6.00
N VAL A 19 -22.88 -23.56 -5.97
CA VAL A 19 -22.47 -22.67 -7.08
C VAL A 19 -20.95 -22.68 -7.28
N ALA A 20 -20.17 -22.68 -6.19
CA ALA A 20 -18.71 -22.79 -6.28
C ALA A 20 -18.25 -24.14 -6.83
N LEU A 21 -18.98 -25.22 -6.53
CA LEU A 21 -18.64 -26.58 -6.95
C LEU A 21 -19.19 -26.96 -8.33
N SER A 22 -20.17 -26.23 -8.89
CA SER A 22 -20.77 -26.55 -10.20
C SER A 22 -20.05 -25.94 -11.41
N GLN A 23 -18.92 -25.25 -11.22
CA GLN A 23 -18.18 -24.60 -12.31
C GLN A 23 -17.25 -25.58 -13.05
N ASN A 24 -17.83 -26.61 -13.67
CA ASN A 24 -17.25 -27.18 -14.88
C ASN A 24 -17.59 -26.24 -16.04
N GLY A 25 -16.80 -25.18 -16.20
CA GLY A 25 -16.94 -24.22 -17.30
C GLY A 25 -17.03 -22.76 -16.84
N VAL A 26 -15.93 -22.21 -16.34
CA VAL A 26 -15.65 -20.79 -16.56
C VAL A 26 -14.58 -20.69 -17.64
N VAL A 27 -14.99 -20.10 -18.75
CA VAL A 27 -14.15 -19.76 -19.90
C VAL A 27 -12.86 -19.09 -19.42
N MET A 28 -11.72 -19.68 -19.80
CA MET A 28 -10.40 -19.07 -19.62
C MET A 28 -10.34 -17.74 -20.37
N GLY A 29 -10.40 -16.64 -19.62
CA GLY A 29 -10.39 -15.30 -20.22
C GLY A 29 -10.33 -14.14 -19.24
N LYS A 30 -9.83 -14.34 -18.00
CA LYS A 30 -9.33 -13.33 -17.04
C LYS A 30 -9.05 -14.05 -15.72
N ASN A 31 -7.79 -14.04 -15.28
CA ASN A 31 -7.28 -14.76 -14.12
C ASN A 31 -8.13 -14.60 -12.84
N ILE A 32 -8.91 -15.64 -12.50
CA ILE A 32 -9.70 -15.75 -11.26
C ILE A 32 -8.78 -15.85 -10.01
N PHE A 33 -7.49 -16.13 -10.21
CA PHE A 33 -6.45 -16.22 -9.16
C PHE A 33 -5.47 -15.04 -9.12
N LYS A 34 -5.77 -13.88 -9.73
CA LYS A 34 -4.80 -12.76 -9.77
C LYS A 34 -4.74 -11.88 -8.51
N TRP A 35 -5.49 -12.20 -7.45
CA TRP A 35 -5.44 -11.45 -6.20
C TRP A 35 -5.38 -12.43 -5.03
N GLU A 36 -4.25 -12.47 -4.32
CA GLU A 36 -4.29 -12.95 -2.94
C GLU A 36 -5.31 -12.08 -2.20
N PHE A 37 -6.24 -12.68 -1.46
CA PHE A 37 -7.29 -11.94 -0.76
C PHE A 37 -6.73 -11.02 0.33
N PHE A 38 -5.54 -11.35 0.85
CA PHE A 38 -4.86 -10.65 1.93
C PHE A 38 -3.37 -10.50 1.59
N PRO A 39 -3.05 -9.70 0.57
CA PRO A 39 -1.68 -9.49 0.14
C PRO A 39 -0.87 -8.85 1.27
N LYS A 40 0.34 -9.34 1.50
CA LYS A 40 1.35 -8.57 2.23
C LYS A 40 1.92 -7.49 1.32
N ILE A 41 1.98 -6.28 1.86
CA ILE A 41 2.50 -5.08 1.22
C ILE A 41 3.73 -4.65 2.00
N PHE A 42 4.80 -4.34 1.29
CA PHE A 42 6.04 -3.81 1.83
C PHE A 42 6.29 -2.44 1.20
N VAL A 43 6.61 -1.45 2.02
CA VAL A 43 6.90 -0.09 1.55
C VAL A 43 8.36 0.22 1.87
N TYR A 44 9.13 0.52 0.83
CA TYR A 44 10.54 0.88 0.92
C TYR A 44 10.72 2.35 0.55
N VAL A 45 11.56 3.03 1.30
CA VAL A 45 11.88 4.44 1.09
C VAL A 45 13.39 4.58 0.91
N SER A 46 13.81 5.19 -0.18
CA SER A 46 15.19 5.58 -0.45
C SER A 46 15.38 7.08 -0.35
N ASN A 47 16.51 7.48 0.22
CA ASN A 47 16.92 8.87 0.31
C ASN A 47 17.78 9.26 -0.91
N ASP A 48 17.18 10.01 -1.84
CA ASP A 48 17.79 10.50 -3.08
C ASP A 48 17.78 12.04 -3.10
N ILE A 49 17.93 12.65 -1.93
CA ILE A 49 17.91 14.10 -1.79
C ILE A 49 19.24 14.69 -2.25
N GLU A 50 19.17 15.61 -3.21
CA GLU A 50 20.31 16.39 -3.66
C GLU A 50 20.98 17.15 -2.51
N GLY A 51 22.31 17.10 -2.46
CA GLY A 51 23.10 17.66 -1.37
C GLY A 51 23.43 16.66 -0.25
N ARG A 52 23.09 15.37 -0.43
CA ARG A 52 23.41 14.29 0.52
C ARG A 52 22.93 14.59 1.94
N LEU A 53 21.70 15.06 2.05
CA LEU A 53 21.07 15.33 3.34
C LEU A 53 20.47 14.06 3.94
N ASP A 54 20.53 13.94 5.26
CA ASP A 54 19.83 12.88 5.98
C ASP A 54 18.30 13.03 5.82
N LEU A 55 17.59 11.92 5.70
CA LEU A 55 16.14 11.92 5.62
C LEU A 55 15.55 11.40 6.93
N HIS A 56 14.95 12.30 7.69
CA HIS A 56 14.15 11.94 8.86
C HIS A 56 12.70 11.74 8.42
N SER A 57 12.08 10.65 8.86
CA SER A 57 10.67 10.36 8.57
C SER A 57 9.89 10.07 9.84
N SER A 58 8.61 10.42 9.81
CA SER A 58 7.64 10.18 10.86
C SER A 58 6.30 9.88 10.19
N CYS A 59 5.83 8.64 10.26
CA CYS A 59 4.58 8.27 9.61
C CYS A 59 3.59 7.59 10.53
N ILE A 60 2.33 7.68 10.13
CA ILE A 60 1.17 7.19 10.85
C ILE A 60 0.26 6.43 9.88
N GLU A 61 -0.36 5.37 10.38
CA GLU A 61 -1.49 4.74 9.71
C GLU A 61 -2.73 5.62 9.93
N ASN A 62 -3.49 5.87 8.86
CA ASN A 62 -4.59 6.82 8.90
C ASN A 62 -5.64 6.44 9.95
N GLY A 63 -5.76 7.28 10.99
CA GLY A 63 -6.83 7.21 11.99
C GLY A 63 -6.41 6.72 13.38
N ASN A 64 -5.25 6.09 13.54
CA ASN A 64 -4.75 5.69 14.85
C ASN A 64 -3.52 6.52 15.24
N THR A 65 -3.70 7.41 16.21
CA THR A 65 -2.62 8.20 16.84
C THR A 65 -1.63 7.36 17.63
N VAL A 66 -1.90 6.06 17.78
CA VAL A 66 -1.16 5.15 18.67
C VAL A 66 0.17 4.68 18.07
N SER A 67 0.26 4.48 16.75
CA SER A 67 1.47 3.94 16.10
C SER A 67 2.14 4.98 15.19
N ARG A 68 3.15 5.66 15.73
CA ARG A 68 4.04 6.55 14.97
C ARG A 68 5.38 5.87 14.72
N TYR A 69 5.69 5.64 13.45
CA TYR A 69 6.96 5.05 13.02
C TYR A 69 7.93 6.15 12.64
N ARG A 70 9.09 6.22 13.31
CA ARG A 70 10.15 7.19 13.01
C ARG A 70 11.34 6.51 12.36
N GLY A 71 11.93 7.18 11.38
CA GLY A 71 13.07 6.68 10.63
C GLY A 71 14.14 7.76 10.41
N LEU A 72 15.38 7.30 10.30
CA LEU A 72 16.50 8.05 9.73
C LEU A 72 17.04 7.22 8.57
N ILE A 73 17.15 7.82 7.39
CA ILE A 73 17.66 7.19 6.18
C ILE A 73 18.82 8.05 5.69
N LEU A 74 20.03 7.50 5.75
CA LEU A 74 21.25 8.17 5.28
C LEU A 74 21.22 8.37 3.76
N PRO A 75 21.97 9.35 3.21
CA PRO A 75 22.02 9.61 1.78
C PRO A 75 22.36 8.36 0.95
N GLY A 76 21.59 8.13 -0.12
CA GLY A 76 21.76 6.98 -1.02
C GLY A 76 21.39 5.63 -0.40
N ARG A 77 20.82 5.61 0.80
CA ARG A 77 20.34 4.38 1.46
C ARG A 77 18.84 4.24 1.29
N SER A 78 18.39 2.99 1.39
CA SER A 78 16.99 2.61 1.42
C SER A 78 16.67 1.86 2.70
N LYS A 79 15.43 1.97 3.17
CA LYS A 79 14.95 1.25 4.34
C LYS A 79 13.53 0.75 4.09
N GLU A 80 13.23 -0.46 4.57
CA GLU A 80 11.85 -0.88 4.76
C GLU A 80 11.21 0.02 5.82
N PHE A 81 10.14 0.69 5.42
CA PHE A 81 9.46 1.62 6.30
C PHE A 81 8.33 0.95 7.07
N VAL A 82 7.44 0.25 6.34
CA VAL A 82 6.31 -0.48 6.91
C VAL A 82 5.99 -1.69 6.05
N HIS A 83 5.49 -2.74 6.69
CA HIS A 83 4.77 -3.80 6.02
C HIS A 83 3.44 -4.07 6.71
N PHE A 84 2.43 -4.45 5.94
CA PHE A 84 1.11 -4.74 6.46
C PHE A 84 0.39 -5.73 5.56
N THR A 85 -0.59 -6.43 6.12
CA THR A 85 -1.49 -7.29 5.35
C THR A 85 -2.72 -6.47 5.00
N LYS A 86 -3.10 -6.43 3.73
CA LYS A 86 -4.33 -5.71 3.36
C LYS A 86 -5.56 -6.33 3.99
N THR A 87 -6.53 -5.47 4.29
CA THR A 87 -7.89 -5.88 4.67
C THR A 87 -8.74 -6.05 3.40
N PHE A 88 -9.77 -6.89 3.49
CA PHE A 88 -10.69 -7.17 2.39
C PHE A 88 -11.40 -5.90 1.87
N TRP A 89 -11.67 -4.95 2.76
CA TRP A 89 -12.39 -3.71 2.46
C TRP A 89 -11.48 -2.59 1.92
N GLY A 90 -10.17 -2.82 1.85
CA GLY A 90 -9.19 -1.80 1.50
C GLY A 90 -9.19 -0.62 2.48
N GLY A 91 -8.86 0.56 1.98
CA GLY A 91 -8.83 1.81 2.76
C GLY A 91 -7.51 2.06 3.50
N ASN A 92 -6.51 1.19 3.31
CA ASN A 92 -5.21 1.38 3.93
C ASN A 92 -4.53 2.64 3.39
N ARG A 93 -4.12 3.49 4.34
CA ARG A 93 -3.43 4.74 4.05
C ARG A 93 -2.35 4.99 5.08
N TYR A 94 -1.13 5.23 4.63
CA TYR A 94 -0.01 5.60 5.47
C TYR A 94 0.46 7.01 5.07
N VAL A 95 0.45 7.92 6.04
CA VAL A 95 0.84 9.32 5.86
C VAL A 95 2.15 9.56 6.56
N CYS A 96 3.12 10.09 5.83
CA CYS A 96 4.46 10.39 6.27
C CYS A 96 4.72 11.89 6.28
N GLU A 97 5.47 12.32 7.29
CA GLU A 97 6.13 13.61 7.36
C GLU A 97 7.63 13.38 7.23
N PHE A 98 8.27 14.12 6.33
CA PHE A 98 9.69 14.03 6.04
C PHE A 98 10.38 15.34 6.37
N ARG A 99 11.60 15.27 6.89
CA ARG A 99 12.45 16.41 7.20
C ARG A 99 13.86 16.14 6.70
N PHE A 100 14.46 17.12 6.04
CA PHE A 100 15.75 16.97 5.37
C PHE A 100 16.86 17.57 6.24
N GLY A 101 17.80 16.74 6.68
CA GLY A 101 18.92 17.13 7.54
C GLY A 101 18.49 17.96 8.74
N GLY A 102 19.04 19.18 8.84
CA GLY A 102 18.74 20.16 9.88
C GLY A 102 17.58 21.10 9.57
N GLU A 103 16.91 20.97 8.42
CA GLU A 103 15.84 21.88 8.01
C GLU A 103 14.65 21.81 8.98
N THR A 104 13.96 22.94 9.15
CA THR A 104 12.77 23.06 10.01
C THR A 104 11.48 22.76 9.26
N GLN A 105 11.50 22.86 7.93
CA GLN A 105 10.35 22.54 7.08
C GLN A 105 10.10 21.03 7.09
N THR A 106 8.82 20.67 7.13
CA THR A 106 8.37 19.28 6.97
C THR A 106 7.59 19.14 5.68
N HIS A 107 7.76 17.98 5.04
CA HIS A 107 7.12 17.63 3.78
C HIS A 107 6.21 16.43 4.02
N ARG A 108 4.92 16.60 3.75
CA ARG A 108 3.93 15.56 3.99
C ARG A 108 3.65 14.78 2.72
N PHE A 109 3.54 13.47 2.81
CA PHE A 109 3.10 12.63 1.71
C PHE A 109 2.40 11.37 2.18
N THR A 110 1.35 11.00 1.47
CA THR A 110 0.70 9.70 1.62
C THR A 110 1.53 8.63 0.91
N ILE A 111 2.48 8.02 1.63
CA ILE A 111 3.44 7.05 1.07
C ILE A 111 2.76 5.79 0.54
N TYR A 112 1.62 5.42 1.12
CA TYR A 112 0.77 4.36 0.60
C TYR A 112 -0.69 4.78 0.65
N ARG A 113 -1.41 4.59 -0.45
CA ARG A 113 -2.85 4.81 -0.57
C ARG A 113 -3.45 3.73 -1.45
N ASP A 114 -4.38 2.95 -0.90
CA ASP A 114 -5.05 1.88 -1.65
C ASP A 114 -5.64 2.33 -3.00
N SER A 115 -6.26 3.51 -3.05
CA SER A 115 -6.86 4.03 -4.29
C SER A 115 -5.85 4.45 -5.38
N ARG A 116 -4.55 4.50 -5.05
CA ARG A 116 -3.45 4.76 -6.00
C ARG A 116 -2.64 3.49 -6.26
N ASP A 117 -2.27 2.79 -5.19
CA ASP A 117 -1.29 1.71 -5.23
C ASP A 117 -1.91 0.33 -5.44
N ASN A 118 -3.24 0.24 -5.43
CA ASN A 118 -3.99 -1.00 -5.53
C ASN A 118 -5.30 -0.78 -6.31
N ILE A 119 -5.17 -0.59 -7.62
CA ILE A 119 -6.26 -0.32 -8.56
C ILE A 119 -6.45 -1.50 -9.52
N ASP A 120 -7.49 -1.46 -10.37
CA ASP A 120 -7.68 -2.52 -11.38
C ASP A 120 -6.42 -2.68 -12.23
N LYS A 121 -5.95 -3.93 -12.36
CA LYS A 121 -4.72 -4.35 -13.07
C LYS A 121 -3.38 -3.93 -12.46
N TYR A 122 -3.35 -3.16 -11.37
CA TYR A 122 -2.12 -2.77 -10.69
C TYR A 122 -2.21 -2.96 -9.17
N GLN A 123 -1.34 -3.81 -8.65
CA GLN A 123 -1.19 -4.01 -7.22
C GLN A 123 0.29 -3.90 -6.85
N CYS A 124 0.61 -2.89 -6.07
CA CYS A 124 1.92 -2.75 -5.50
C CYS A 124 2.13 -3.78 -4.38
N ARG A 125 3.11 -4.69 -4.52
CA ARG A 125 3.54 -5.60 -3.44
C ARG A 125 4.75 -5.09 -2.69
N ASN A 126 5.73 -4.62 -3.45
CA ASN A 126 6.92 -3.95 -2.96
C ASN A 126 6.89 -2.53 -3.51
N CYS A 127 6.48 -1.58 -2.68
CA CYS A 127 6.32 -0.19 -3.06
C CYS A 127 7.61 0.57 -2.79
N PHE A 128 8.40 0.75 -3.83
CA PHE A 128 9.66 1.48 -3.74
C PHE A 128 9.45 2.96 -4.06
N TRP A 129 9.86 3.80 -3.12
CA TRP A 129 9.79 5.25 -3.23
C TRP A 129 11.18 5.87 -3.12
N SER A 130 11.52 6.73 -4.06
CA SER A 130 12.67 7.62 -4.00
C SER A 130 12.24 9.00 -3.55
N ILE A 131 12.76 9.47 -2.43
CA ILE A 131 12.45 10.79 -1.87
C ILE A 131 13.47 11.81 -2.38
N ARG A 132 12.95 12.86 -3.01
CA ARG A 132 13.72 13.99 -3.58
C ARG A 132 13.12 15.30 -3.09
N ARG A 133 13.83 16.43 -3.23
CA ARG A 133 13.33 17.76 -2.80
C ARG A 133 11.95 18.09 -3.37
N ASN A 134 11.76 17.83 -4.66
CA ASN A 134 10.52 18.19 -5.38
C ASN A 134 9.34 17.25 -5.08
N GLY A 135 9.61 16.11 -4.44
CA GLY A 135 8.59 15.12 -4.15
C GLY A 135 9.09 13.68 -4.21
N PRO A 136 8.25 12.74 -3.78
CA PRO A 136 8.50 11.30 -3.90
C PRO A 136 8.24 10.81 -5.33
N CYS A 137 9.09 9.92 -5.83
CA CYS A 137 8.91 9.20 -7.08
C CYS A 137 8.80 7.70 -6.81
N ALA A 138 7.80 7.04 -7.38
CA ALA A 138 7.63 5.59 -7.32
C ALA A 138 8.49 4.91 -8.39
N PHE A 139 9.00 3.71 -8.07
CA PHE A 139 9.66 2.85 -9.05
C PHE A 139 8.63 2.30 -10.04
N ASN A 140 8.92 2.48 -11.31
CA ASN A 140 8.13 1.98 -12.41
C ASN A 140 8.77 0.71 -12.97
N SER A 141 8.09 -0.43 -12.80
CA SER A 141 8.61 -1.72 -13.26
C SER A 141 8.67 -1.85 -14.78
N HIS A 142 8.02 -0.96 -15.54
CA HIS A 142 8.07 -0.97 -17.00
C HIS A 142 9.29 -0.25 -17.56
N THR A 143 9.72 0.83 -16.89
CA THR A 143 10.87 1.65 -17.32
C THR A 143 12.13 1.40 -16.49
N GLU A 144 12.00 0.63 -15.41
CA GLU A 144 13.05 0.35 -14.41
C GLU A 144 13.62 1.61 -13.76
N ARG A 145 12.79 2.66 -13.61
CA ARG A 145 13.19 3.98 -13.13
C ARG A 145 12.22 4.53 -12.10
N TYR A 146 12.71 5.47 -11.29
CA TYR A 146 11.87 6.29 -10.40
C TYR A 146 11.32 7.49 -11.16
N ASP A 147 10.37 7.25 -12.05
CA ASP A 147 9.81 8.26 -12.97
C ASP A 147 8.32 8.56 -12.77
N ILE A 148 7.63 7.85 -11.88
CA ILE A 148 6.25 8.16 -11.49
C ILE A 148 6.31 9.08 -10.25
N CYS A 149 6.46 10.39 -10.49
CA CYS A 149 6.66 11.39 -9.45
C CYS A 149 5.37 12.10 -9.02
N TYR A 150 5.29 12.42 -7.74
CA TYR A 150 4.17 13.14 -7.14
C TYR A 150 4.67 14.38 -6.42
N ALA A 151 3.81 15.41 -6.35
CA ALA A 151 4.05 16.54 -5.47
C ALA A 151 3.82 16.13 -4.00
N TRP A 152 4.39 16.91 -3.08
CA TRP A 152 4.06 16.83 -1.67
C TRP A 152 2.56 17.11 -1.42
N ASP A 153 1.99 16.45 -0.41
CA ASP A 153 0.63 16.71 0.04
C ASP A 153 0.56 18.16 0.58
N ARG A 154 -0.48 18.91 0.20
CA ARG A 154 -0.79 20.23 0.76
C ARG A 154 -1.31 20.12 2.20
#